data_AF-M0B879-F1
#
_entry.id   AF-M0B879-F1
#
_cell.length_a   1.000
_cell.length_b   1.000
_cell.length_c   1.000
_cell.angle_alpha   90.00
_cell.angle_beta   90.00
_cell.angle_gamma   90.00
#
_symmetry.space_group_name_H-M   'P 1'
#
loop_
_entity.id
_entity.type
_entity.pdbx_description
1 polymer ?
#
loop_
_entity_poly.entity_id
_entity_poly.type
_entity_poly.pdbx_seq_one_letter_code
_entity_poly.pdbx_strand_id
1 'polypeptide(L)' 'GNTIAADNWDNPDPAWPDEWVKPDVSAPGENVLSAMPDDEYDHLSGTSMAAPHVSGVIALMLSANDDLTQEEIEET' A
#
# COMPACT_ATOMS: atom_id res chain seq x y z
N GLY A 1 1.89 0.44 -10.63
CA GLY A 1 1.46 -0.95 -10.54
C GLY A 1 1.70 -1.63 -11.86
N ASN A 2 2.69 -2.51 -11.94
CA ASN A 2 3.02 -3.23 -13.16
C ASN A 2 2.08 -4.43 -13.34
N THR A 3 1.71 -4.73 -14.59
CA THR A 3 1.00 -5.97 -14.92
C THR A 3 2.00 -7.13 -14.90
N ILE A 4 1.68 -8.20 -14.18
CA ILE A 4 2.44 -9.45 -14.21
C ILE A 4 1.54 -10.59 -14.66
N ALA A 5 2.11 -11.51 -15.42
CA ALA A 5 1.42 -12.71 -15.88
C ALA A 5 1.49 -13.82 -14.80
N ALA A 6 0.49 -14.69 -14.78
CA ALA A 6 0.35 -15.77 -13.79
C ALA A 6 1.52 -16.77 -13.81
N ASP A 7 2.21 -16.88 -14.95
CA ASP A 7 3.40 -17.72 -15.13
C ASP A 7 4.66 -17.21 -14.42
N ASN A 8 4.63 -15.98 -13.89
CA ASN A 8 5.71 -15.44 -13.07
C ASN A 8 5.72 -15.98 -11.62
N TRP A 9 4.75 -16.83 -11.26
CA TRP A 9 4.63 -17.42 -9.92
C TRP A 9 4.86 -18.93 -9.97
N ASP A 10 5.55 -19.47 -8.96
CA ASP A 10 5.95 -20.89 -8.92
C ASP A 10 4.75 -21.86 -8.86
N ASN A 11 3.58 -21.39 -8.41
CA ASN A 11 2.35 -22.19 -8.35
C ASN A 11 1.10 -21.29 -8.34
N PRO A 12 0.68 -20.73 -9.49
CA PRO A 12 -0.51 -19.88 -9.56
C PRO A 12 -1.78 -20.73 -9.36
N ASP A 13 -2.78 -20.18 -8.67
CA ASP A 13 -4.10 -20.81 -8.56
C ASP A 13 -4.74 -20.86 -9.97
N PRO A 14 -5.25 -22.02 -10.45
CA PRO A 14 -5.90 -22.13 -11.75
C PRO A 14 -7.12 -21.19 -11.94
N ALA A 15 -7.68 -20.67 -10.85
CA ALA A 15 -8.78 -19.71 -10.87
C ALA A 15 -8.34 -18.25 -11.05
N TRP A 16 -7.04 -17.96 -11.04
CA TRP A 16 -6.51 -16.61 -11.25
C TRP A 16 -6.51 -16.21 -12.73
N PRO A 17 -6.70 -14.91 -13.04
CA PRO A 17 -6.57 -14.42 -14.41
C PRO A 17 -5.13 -14.55 -14.92
N ASP A 18 -4.97 -14.67 -16.24
CA ASP A 18 -3.67 -14.79 -16.90
C ASP A 18 -2.75 -13.59 -16.64
N GLU A 19 -3.33 -12.41 -16.42
CA GLU A 19 -2.63 -11.17 -16.11
C GLU A 19 -3.31 -10.42 -14.96
N TRP A 20 -2.53 -9.81 -14.07
CA TRP A 20 -3.04 -8.92 -13.02
C TRP A 20 -2.13 -7.71 -12.79
N VAL A 21 -2.73 -6.62 -12.33
CA VAL A 21 -1.99 -5.40 -11.94
C VAL A 21 -1.54 -5.54 -10.49
N LYS A 22 -0.23 -5.70 -10.29
CA LYS A 22 0.38 -5.73 -8.96
C LYS A 22 0.44 -4.30 -8.39
N PRO A 23 0.05 -4.06 -7.13
CA PRO A 23 0.33 -2.79 -6.46
C PRO A 23 1.84 -2.65 -6.21
N ASP A 24 2.36 -1.42 -6.30
CA ASP A 24 3.79 -1.16 -6.05
C ASP A 24 4.12 -1.34 -4.56
N VAL A 25 3.22 -0.90 -3.69
CA VAL A 25 3.28 -1.06 -2.23
C VAL A 25 1.89 -1.44 -1.70
N SER A 26 1.85 -2.21 -0.62
CA SER A 26 0.62 -2.55 0.11
C SER A 26 0.76 -2.21 1.59
N ALA A 27 -0.36 -1.83 2.21
CA ALA A 27 -0.44 -1.49 3.62
C ALA A 27 -1.79 -1.92 4.21
N PRO A 28 -1.95 -1.96 5.55
CA PRO A 28 -3.21 -2.31 6.19
C PRO A 28 -4.35 -1.39 5.73
N GLY A 29 -5.42 -1.99 5.22
CA GLY A 29 -6.60 -1.26 4.75
C GLY A 29 -7.91 -1.97 5.08
N GLU A 30 -7.89 -3.01 5.91
CA GLU A 30 -9.08 -3.73 6.35
C GLU A 30 -9.16 -3.63 7.87
N ASN A 31 -10.35 -3.29 8.37
CA ASN A 31 -10.64 -3.15 9.80
C ASN A 31 -9.67 -2.21 10.53
N VAL A 32 -9.29 -1.11 9.87
CA VAL A 32 -8.34 -0.11 10.40
C VAL A 32 -9.07 0.86 11.33
N LEU A 33 -8.64 0.92 12.59
CA LEU A 33 -9.14 1.91 13.54
C LEU A 33 -8.68 3.32 13.14
N SER A 34 -9.62 4.25 12.97
CA SER A 34 -9.35 5.65 12.60
C SER A 34 -10.19 6.61 13.44
N ALA A 35 -9.71 7.85 13.57
CA ALA A 35 -10.48 8.95 14.16
C ALA A 35 -11.63 9.34 13.24
N MET A 36 -12.75 9.69 13.86
CA MET A 36 -13.97 10.17 13.22
C MET A 36 -14.34 11.56 13.79
N PRO A 37 -15.23 12.31 13.14
CA PRO A 37 -15.80 13.53 13.73
C PRO A 37 -16.39 13.28 15.11
N ASP A 38 -16.60 14.35 15.88
CA ASP A 38 -17.24 14.31 17.20
C ASP A 38 -16.47 13.49 18.27
N ASP A 39 -15.14 13.49 18.19
CA ASP A 39 -14.22 12.78 19.11
C ASP A 39 -14.42 11.24 19.14
N GLU A 40 -14.98 10.70 18.05
CA GLU A 40 -15.24 9.26 17.90
C GLU A 40 -14.09 8.53 17.19
N TYR A 41 -14.16 7.19 17.24
CA TYR A 41 -13.29 6.29 16.51
C TYR A 41 -14.12 5.17 15.90
N ASP A 42 -13.73 4.73 14.71
CA ASP A 42 -14.38 3.60 14.06
C ASP A 42 -13.37 2.76 13.27
N HIS A 43 -13.74 1.51 13.00
CA HIS A 43 -12.98 0.61 12.15
C HIS A 43 -13.46 0.71 10.71
N LEU A 44 -12.54 1.06 9.80
CA LEU A 44 -12.85 1.30 8.40
C LEU A 44 -12.04 0.37 7.50
N SER A 45 -12.66 -0.03 6.38
CA SER A 45 -12.04 -0.89 5.37
C SER A 45 -12.07 -0.21 4.00
N GLY A 46 -10.92 -0.18 3.32
CA GLY A 46 -10.76 0.33 1.97
C GLY A 46 -9.29 0.63 1.64
N THR A 47 -8.97 0.69 0.35
CA THR A 47 -7.64 1.11 -0.12
C THR A 47 -7.29 2.54 0.31
N SER A 48 -8.31 3.39 0.49
CA SER A 48 -8.16 4.72 1.10
C SER A 48 -7.61 4.69 2.53
N MET A 49 -7.74 3.57 3.26
CA MET A 49 -7.13 3.39 4.60
C MET A 49 -5.70 2.85 4.53
N ALA A 50 -5.31 2.19 3.44
CA ALA A 50 -3.92 1.83 3.18
C ALA A 50 -3.08 3.05 2.76
N ALA A 51 -3.67 3.99 2.02
CA ALA A 51 -3.02 5.22 1.56
C ALA A 51 -2.33 6.05 2.69
N PRO A 52 -3.01 6.39 3.81
CA PRO A 52 -2.39 7.17 4.89
C PRO A 52 -1.24 6.43 5.58
N HIS A 53 -1.26 5.10 5.62
CA HIS A 53 -0.13 4.31 6.14
C HIS A 53 1.12 4.47 5.27
N VAL A 54 0.97 4.35 3.95
CA VAL A 54 2.10 4.53 3.01
C VAL A 54 2.63 5.96 3.07
N SER A 55 1.75 6.97 3.05
CA SER A 55 2.19 8.36 3.14
C SER A 55 2.88 8.68 4.46
N GLY A 56 2.46 8.04 5.56
CA GLY A 56 3.10 8.18 6.86
C GLY A 56 4.52 7.64 6.88
N VAL A 57 4.76 6.46 6.27
CA VAL A 57 6.12 5.90 6.14
C VAL A 57 7.02 6.82 5.31
N ILE A 58 6.52 7.34 4.19
CA ILE A 58 7.26 8.28 3.34
C ILE A 58 7.59 9.56 4.12
N ALA A 59 6.64 10.11 4.88
CA ALA A 59 6.88 11.28 5.72
C ALA A 59 7.95 11.01 6.80
N LEU A 60 7.96 9.80 7.39
CA LEU A 60 9.00 9.40 8.34
C LEU A 60 10.38 9.30 7.68
N MET A 61 10.47 8.71 6.49
CA MET A 61 11.71 8.66 5.70
C MET A 61 12.24 10.07 5.43
N LEU A 62 11.39 10.98 4.95
CA LEU A 62 11.73 12.38 4.69
C LEU A 62 12.11 13.15 5.96
N SER A 63 11.50 12.83 7.10
CA SER A 63 11.88 13.44 8.39
C SER A 63 13.24 12.97 8.90
N ALA A 64 13.66 11.75 8.52
CA ALA A 64 14.96 11.20 8.86
C ALA A 64 16.06 11.70 7.91
N ASN A 65 15.72 11.94 6.64
CA ASN A 65 16.59 12.50 5.63
C ASN A 65 15.75 13.28 4.59
N ASP A 66 15.84 14.60 4.62
CA ASP A 66 15.08 15.49 3.74
C ASP A 66 15.67 15.62 2.33
N ASP A 67 16.88 15.10 2.10
CA ASP A 67 17.52 15.06 0.78
C ASP A 67 17.09 13.85 -0.07
N LEU A 68 16.28 12.93 0.46
CA LEU A 68 15.79 11.77 -0.28
C LEU A 68 14.97 12.18 -1.49
N THR A 69 15.35 11.64 -2.65
CA THR A 69 14.59 11.78 -3.89
C THR A 69 13.43 10.77 -3.95
N GLN A 70 12.46 11.03 -4.82
CA GLN A 70 11.34 10.11 -5.03
C GLN A 70 11.82 8.72 -5.47
N GLU A 71 12.84 8.67 -6.34
CA GLU A 71 13.38 7.41 -6.86
C GLU A 71 14.01 6.58 -5.73
N GLU A 72 14.77 7.21 -4.83
CA GLU A 72 15.33 6.55 -3.65
C GLU A 72 14.26 6.04 -2.68
N ILE A 73 13.13 6.75 -2.55
CA ILE A 73 11.99 6.33 -1.73
C ILE A 73 11.24 5.15 -2.37
N GLU A 74 11.12 5.11 -3.69
CA GLU A 74 10.44 4.04 -4.42
C GLU A 74 11.29 2.75 -4.49
N GLU A 75 12.62 2.84 -4.38
CA GLU A 75 13.55 1.70 -4.42
C GLU A 75 13.79 1.01 -3.06
N THR A 76 13.31 1.58 -1.94
CA THR A 76 13.51 1.05 -0.57
C THR A 76 12.49 -0.03 -0.20
#